data_AF-M4TBD8-F1
#
_entry.id   AF-M4TBD8-F1
#
_cell.length_a   1.000
_cell.length_b   1.000
_cell.length_c   1.000
_cell.angle_alpha   90.00
_cell.angle_beta   90.00
_cell.angle_gamma   90.00
#
_symmetry.space_group_name_H-M   'P 1'
#
loop_
_entity.id
_entity.type
_entity.pdbx_description
1 polymer ?
#
loop_
_entity_poly.entity_id
_entity_poly.type
_entity_poly.pdbx_seq_one_letter_code
_entity_poly.pdbx_strand_id
1 'polypeptide(L)'
;MSCTFHSLLLVLNVLIYKDKLRQAQGAALDNAADFNILCHVYNIYEVKDKIPNLGTFEKGDQLVEELTNLNISTASDSWFDHGNGQLVKADKTTDEAKLQQWRTEKQEVVKKQNQGEHEYRLLGNAPARQKANLRIYRLLNQSKQIVEDYEIQVELIETKNKAVETKITETIFGPGKTAFNSGEFAESARHNTCGSTGAGHANAGQSVAAALICIRTGESGAAQQECEDGLTGQVQNAGSQGGAATTAKGNIVNKCKLQPKPAQVTDATIAAAIASVTARIGQLNTDSTAANGKFTLGKTTATTCDGTAGTKQCVNYKMQLGTNGGTLPWLTALEQAAQDLKEAQSAAFNAVALKNSLLELNRQGRNAYMSASFDEANPQVLTATTNLGETGTRNQGSDQKQAQKTEKECNAKEKDSRMPKTMHMECRRKR
;
A
#
# COMPACT_ATOMS: atom_id res chain seq x y z
N MET A 1 -88.00 15.14 10.21
CA MET A 1 -86.80 14.86 9.38
C MET A 1 -85.95 16.13 9.29
N SER A 2 -85.09 16.45 10.26
CA SER A 2 -84.20 17.62 10.14
C SER A 2 -83.00 17.66 11.11
N CYS A 3 -82.56 16.53 11.67
CA CYS A 3 -81.43 16.52 12.61
C CYS A 3 -80.20 15.74 12.14
N THR A 4 -80.24 15.06 11.00
CA THR A 4 -79.13 14.19 10.54
C THR A 4 -78.18 14.86 9.54
N PHE A 5 -78.54 16.00 8.94
CA PHE A 5 -77.70 16.67 7.95
C PHE A 5 -76.65 17.65 8.55
N HIS A 6 -76.89 18.21 9.75
CA HIS A 6 -75.95 19.14 10.37
C HIS A 6 -74.73 18.44 11.01
N SER A 7 -74.89 17.22 11.53
CA SER A 7 -73.76 16.46 12.10
C SER A 7 -72.81 15.92 11.04
N LEU A 8 -73.27 15.66 9.81
CA LEU A 8 -72.41 15.14 8.74
C LEU A 8 -71.47 16.23 8.17
N LEU A 9 -71.93 17.49 8.10
CA LEU A 9 -71.13 18.62 7.61
C LEU A 9 -70.04 19.08 8.60
N LEU A 10 -70.25 18.87 9.90
CA LEU A 10 -69.25 19.17 10.94
C LEU A 10 -68.13 18.12 10.98
N VAL A 11 -68.45 16.83 10.76
CA VAL A 11 -67.45 15.75 10.74
C VAL A 11 -66.56 15.83 9.49
N LEU A 12 -67.13 16.21 8.33
CA LEU A 12 -66.34 16.37 7.09
C LEU A 12 -65.35 17.55 7.17
N ASN A 13 -65.73 18.67 7.81
CA ASN A 13 -64.84 19.82 7.99
C ASN A 13 -63.69 19.53 8.98
N VAL A 14 -63.91 18.73 10.02
CA VAL A 14 -62.84 18.34 10.97
C VAL A 14 -61.85 17.36 10.33
N LEU A 15 -62.28 16.49 9.43
CA LEU A 15 -61.38 15.60 8.69
C LEU A 15 -60.55 16.36 7.65
N ILE A 16 -61.14 17.33 6.93
CA ILE A 16 -60.41 18.19 5.99
C ILE A 16 -59.42 19.12 6.73
N TYR A 17 -59.74 19.58 7.95
CA TYR A 17 -58.81 20.36 8.77
C TYR A 17 -57.68 19.51 9.39
N LYS A 18 -57.94 18.25 9.77
CA LYS A 18 -56.87 17.35 10.27
C LYS A 18 -55.88 16.95 9.17
N ASP A 19 -56.33 16.78 7.93
CA ASP A 19 -55.42 16.54 6.80
C ASP A 19 -54.67 17.81 6.37
N LYS A 20 -55.25 19.00 6.54
CA LYS A 20 -54.54 20.27 6.27
C LYS A 20 -53.61 20.73 7.40
N LEU A 21 -53.79 20.24 8.62
CA LEU A 21 -52.87 20.46 9.76
C LEU A 21 -51.74 19.43 9.85
N ARG A 22 -51.74 18.41 8.97
CA ARG A 22 -50.52 17.71 8.53
C ARG A 22 -49.83 18.52 7.43
N GLN A 23 -49.53 19.80 7.68
CA GLN A 23 -48.46 20.44 6.93
C GLN A 23 -47.14 19.83 7.38
N ALA A 24 -46.66 18.87 6.57
CA ALA A 24 -45.25 18.63 6.27
C ALA A 24 -44.22 18.75 7.42
N GLN A 25 -44.53 18.24 8.62
CA GLN A 25 -43.47 17.73 9.49
C GLN A 25 -42.83 16.57 8.72
N GLY A 26 -41.53 16.69 8.41
CA GLY A 26 -40.78 15.54 7.92
C GLY A 26 -40.96 14.38 8.90
N ALA A 27 -41.12 13.15 8.40
CA ALA A 27 -41.19 12.03 9.33
C ALA A 27 -39.83 11.96 10.03
N ALA A 28 -39.84 11.74 11.35
CA ALA A 28 -38.61 11.58 12.11
C ALA A 28 -37.75 10.49 11.42
N LEU A 29 -36.45 10.74 11.32
CA LEU A 29 -35.45 9.81 10.77
C LEU A 29 -35.48 9.54 9.24
N ASP A 30 -36.24 10.29 8.43
CA ASP A 30 -36.24 10.12 6.95
C ASP A 30 -34.84 10.16 6.29
N ASN A 31 -33.95 11.03 6.77
CA ASN A 31 -32.55 11.17 6.33
C ASN A 31 -31.56 10.31 7.15
N ALA A 32 -32.00 9.53 8.14
CA ALA A 32 -31.08 8.83 9.05
C ALA A 32 -30.12 7.89 8.33
N ALA A 33 -30.57 7.20 7.28
CA ALA A 33 -29.70 6.33 6.48
C ALA A 33 -28.63 7.11 5.70
N ASP A 34 -28.96 8.27 5.11
CA ASP A 34 -28.00 9.14 4.42
C ASP A 34 -27.00 9.76 5.40
N PHE A 35 -27.45 10.05 6.62
CA PHE A 35 -26.56 10.49 7.68
C PHE A 35 -25.61 9.40 8.16
N ASN A 36 -26.12 8.19 8.40
CA ASN A 36 -25.30 7.07 8.86
C ASN A 36 -24.20 6.71 7.86
N ILE A 37 -24.49 6.71 6.55
CA ILE A 37 -23.46 6.45 5.53
C ILE A 37 -22.42 7.58 5.45
N LEU A 38 -22.81 8.85 5.59
CA LEU A 38 -21.83 9.95 5.62
C LEU A 38 -21.02 9.96 6.93
N CYS A 39 -21.63 9.60 8.06
CA CYS A 39 -20.92 9.39 9.31
C CYS A 39 -19.96 8.20 9.23
N HIS A 40 -20.28 7.15 8.49
CA HIS A 40 -19.35 6.05 8.23
C HIS A 40 -18.10 6.55 7.48
N VAL A 41 -18.27 7.39 6.44
CA VAL A 41 -17.14 8.03 5.75
C VAL A 41 -16.33 8.91 6.71
N TYR A 42 -17.00 9.71 7.55
CA TYR A 42 -16.32 10.49 8.60
C TYR A 42 -15.55 9.60 9.59
N ASN A 43 -16.09 8.45 9.95
CA ASN A 43 -15.43 7.52 10.87
C ASN A 43 -14.23 6.79 10.25
N ILE A 44 -14.16 6.64 8.92
CA ILE A 44 -12.93 6.24 8.22
C ILE A 44 -11.84 7.30 8.44
N TYR A 45 -12.19 8.59 8.31
CA TYR A 45 -11.26 9.70 8.56
C TYR A 45 -10.76 9.76 10.01
N GLU A 46 -11.61 9.42 10.98
CA GLU A 46 -11.22 9.36 12.40
C GLU A 46 -10.20 8.27 12.72
N VAL A 47 -10.05 7.27 11.85
CA VAL A 47 -9.06 6.20 11.97
C VAL A 47 -8.09 6.18 10.79
N LYS A 48 -7.90 7.31 10.09
CA LYS A 48 -7.07 7.39 8.89
C LYS A 48 -5.62 6.94 9.10
N ASP A 49 -5.13 7.05 10.33
CA ASP A 49 -3.81 6.60 10.80
C ASP A 49 -3.73 5.08 11.06
N LYS A 50 -4.87 4.37 11.02
CA LYS A 50 -4.97 2.91 11.23
C LYS A 50 -4.98 2.14 9.91
N ILE A 51 -4.05 2.47 9.02
CA ILE A 51 -3.77 1.66 7.83
C ILE A 51 -3.11 0.35 8.30
N PRO A 52 -3.48 -0.83 7.76
CA PRO A 52 -2.84 -2.10 8.10
C PRO A 52 -1.32 -2.01 7.96
N ASN A 53 -0.61 -2.56 8.95
CA ASN A 53 0.85 -2.66 8.87
C ASN A 53 1.24 -3.59 7.72
N LEU A 54 1.96 -3.04 6.74
CA LEU A 54 2.43 -3.78 5.55
C LEU A 54 3.75 -4.52 5.78
N GLY A 55 4.30 -4.46 6.98
CA GLY A 55 5.56 -5.09 7.39
C GLY A 55 6.57 -4.07 7.90
N THR A 56 7.68 -4.60 8.43
CA THR A 56 8.84 -3.79 8.80
C THR A 56 9.92 -3.96 7.74
N PHE A 57 10.39 -2.83 7.21
CA PHE A 57 11.38 -2.77 6.15
C PHE A 57 12.68 -2.20 6.71
N GLU A 58 13.74 -3.01 6.72
CA GLU A 58 15.10 -2.57 7.09
C GLU A 58 15.69 -1.68 5.99
N LYS A 59 16.77 -0.97 6.29
CA LYS A 59 17.51 -0.22 5.26
C LYS A 59 18.24 -1.19 4.32
N GLY A 60 18.43 -0.77 3.07
CA GLY A 60 19.05 -1.63 2.06
C GLY A 60 20.49 -2.04 2.39
N ASP A 61 21.26 -1.13 3.02
CA ASP A 61 22.62 -1.41 3.50
C ASP A 61 22.68 -2.51 4.55
N GLN A 62 21.70 -2.56 5.47
CA GLN A 62 21.56 -3.63 6.46
C GLN A 62 21.31 -4.99 5.81
N LEU A 63 20.57 -5.02 4.69
CA LEU A 63 20.27 -6.26 3.97
C LEU A 63 21.49 -6.84 3.24
N VAL A 64 22.55 -6.07 3.01
CA VAL A 64 23.78 -6.52 2.33
C VAL A 64 25.03 -6.44 3.21
N GLU A 65 24.86 -6.22 4.51
CA GLU A 65 25.95 -6.14 5.48
C GLU A 65 26.79 -7.43 5.47
N GLU A 66 26.15 -8.60 5.43
CA GLU A 66 26.81 -9.91 5.35
C GLU A 66 27.74 -9.98 4.13
N LEU A 67 27.24 -9.69 2.91
CA LEU A 67 28.07 -9.69 1.70
C LEU A 67 29.22 -8.69 1.77
N THR A 68 28.97 -7.51 2.34
CA THR A 68 29.98 -6.47 2.51
C THR A 68 31.09 -6.95 3.44
N ASN A 69 30.72 -7.54 4.58
CA ASN A 69 31.66 -8.08 5.56
C ASN A 69 32.46 -9.26 4.99
N LEU A 70 31.80 -10.20 4.31
CA LEU A 70 32.48 -11.32 3.66
C LEU A 70 33.43 -10.88 2.54
N ASN A 71 33.10 -9.81 1.81
CA ASN A 71 34.00 -9.23 0.82
C ASN A 71 35.27 -8.67 1.48
N ILE A 72 35.13 -8.04 2.66
CA ILE A 72 36.25 -7.55 3.48
C ILE A 72 37.11 -8.73 3.96
N SER A 73 36.50 -9.78 4.49
CA SER A 73 37.17 -10.98 5.02
C SER A 73 37.94 -11.81 3.99
N THR A 74 37.67 -11.57 2.71
CA THR A 74 38.32 -12.28 1.60
C THR A 74 39.20 -11.37 0.74
N ALA A 75 39.24 -10.07 1.05
CA ALA A 75 40.01 -9.11 0.29
C ALA A 75 41.51 -9.41 0.32
N SER A 76 42.24 -8.92 -0.69
CA SER A 76 43.70 -8.93 -0.69
C SER A 76 44.25 -8.05 0.43
N ASP A 77 45.42 -8.39 0.97
CA ASP A 77 46.07 -7.64 2.05
C ASP A 77 46.28 -6.16 1.65
N SER A 78 46.70 -5.88 0.41
CA SER A 78 46.83 -4.50 -0.09
C SER A 78 45.51 -3.71 -0.07
N TRP A 79 44.39 -4.36 -0.35
CA TRP A 79 43.08 -3.72 -0.29
C TRP A 79 42.65 -3.52 1.17
N PHE A 80 42.85 -4.54 2.00
CA PHE A 80 42.49 -4.51 3.41
C PHE A 80 43.27 -3.42 4.17
N ASP A 81 44.59 -3.38 3.99
CA ASP A 81 45.49 -2.49 4.73
C ASP A 81 45.61 -1.08 4.14
N HIS A 82 45.40 -0.93 2.82
CA HIS A 82 45.69 0.32 2.09
C HIS A 82 44.61 0.77 1.11
N GLY A 83 43.47 0.07 1.00
CA GLY A 83 42.44 0.39 0.01
C GLY A 83 42.98 0.40 -1.44
N ASN A 84 44.00 -0.43 -1.73
CA ASN A 84 44.75 -0.44 -2.99
C ASN A 84 45.31 0.94 -3.39
N GLY A 85 45.66 1.79 -2.42
CA GLY A 85 46.24 3.11 -2.67
C GLY A 85 45.26 4.15 -3.22
N GLN A 86 43.94 3.91 -3.13
CA GLN A 86 42.91 4.85 -3.60
C GLN A 86 42.62 5.98 -2.62
N LEU A 87 43.11 5.88 -1.38
CA LEU A 87 42.87 6.85 -0.31
C LEU A 87 43.89 8.00 -0.38
N VAL A 88 43.77 8.82 -1.42
CA VAL A 88 44.64 9.97 -1.69
C VAL A 88 43.91 11.31 -1.60
N LYS A 89 44.65 12.36 -1.28
CA LYS A 89 44.20 13.76 -1.34
C LYS A 89 44.21 14.27 -2.78
N ALA A 90 43.71 15.49 -2.99
CA ALA A 90 43.70 16.15 -4.30
C ALA A 90 45.12 16.32 -4.91
N ASP A 91 46.15 16.43 -4.06
CA ASP A 91 47.56 16.52 -4.47
C ASP A 91 48.21 15.15 -4.74
N LYS A 92 47.42 14.07 -4.76
CA LYS A 92 47.83 12.67 -4.94
C LYS A 92 48.73 12.11 -3.83
N THR A 93 48.88 12.81 -2.71
CA THR A 93 49.50 12.24 -1.50
C THR A 93 48.50 11.40 -0.71
N THR A 94 48.97 10.46 0.10
CA THR A 94 48.09 9.63 0.94
C THR A 94 47.28 10.49 1.90
N ASP A 95 45.98 10.20 1.99
CA ASP A 95 45.09 10.77 2.98
C ASP A 95 45.14 9.90 4.26
N GLU A 96 46.13 10.16 5.11
CA GLU A 96 46.39 9.36 6.32
C GLU A 96 45.17 9.29 7.27
N ALA A 97 44.33 10.33 7.32
CA ALA A 97 43.12 10.33 8.13
C ALA A 97 42.10 9.30 7.59
N LYS A 98 41.85 9.31 6.27
CA LYS A 98 40.95 8.33 5.63
C LYS A 98 41.52 6.93 5.66
N LEU A 99 42.84 6.78 5.53
CA LEU A 99 43.52 5.49 5.63
C LEU A 99 43.38 4.90 7.05
N GLN A 100 43.55 5.73 8.08
CA GLN A 100 43.38 5.28 9.46
C GLN A 100 41.92 4.91 9.76
N GLN A 101 40.96 5.70 9.28
CA GLN A 101 39.54 5.37 9.38
C GLN A 101 39.22 4.04 8.68
N TRP A 102 39.66 3.88 7.43
CA TRP A 102 39.49 2.65 6.65
C TRP A 102 40.01 1.44 7.42
N ARG A 103 41.25 1.48 7.91
CA ARG A 103 41.86 0.38 8.66
C ARG A 103 41.05 0.04 9.91
N THR A 104 40.56 1.06 10.61
CA THR A 104 39.75 0.88 11.82
C THR A 104 38.46 0.15 11.47
N GLU A 105 37.71 0.64 10.48
CA GLU A 105 36.46 0.02 10.03
C GLU A 105 36.64 -1.43 9.55
N LYS A 106 37.70 -1.72 8.77
CA LYS A 106 37.95 -3.08 8.27
C LYS A 106 38.42 -4.03 9.38
N GLN A 107 39.19 -3.53 10.34
CA GLN A 107 39.60 -4.32 11.50
C GLN A 107 38.42 -4.69 12.40
N GLU A 108 37.47 -3.78 12.62
CA GLU A 108 36.28 -4.07 13.43
C GLU A 108 35.45 -5.21 12.83
N VAL A 109 35.32 -5.25 11.50
CA VAL A 109 34.63 -6.36 10.80
C VAL A 109 35.31 -7.70 11.09
N VAL A 110 36.62 -7.82 10.91
CA VAL A 110 37.31 -9.12 11.06
C VAL A 110 37.52 -9.53 12.52
N LYS A 111 37.42 -8.59 13.46
CA LYS A 111 37.45 -8.85 14.90
C LYS A 111 36.08 -9.25 15.46
N LYS A 112 34.98 -8.97 14.76
CA LYS A 112 33.61 -9.33 15.17
C LYS A 112 33.52 -10.81 15.55
N GLN A 113 33.15 -11.07 16.79
CA GLN A 113 33.04 -12.42 17.35
C GLN A 113 31.59 -12.90 17.35
N ASN A 114 31.39 -14.18 17.05
CA ASN A 114 30.14 -14.89 17.23
C ASN A 114 30.45 -16.22 17.93
N GLN A 115 29.85 -16.44 19.10
CA GLN A 115 30.10 -17.62 19.96
C GLN A 115 31.59 -17.89 20.25
N GLY A 116 32.41 -16.85 20.35
CA GLY A 116 33.85 -16.95 20.63
C GLY A 116 34.73 -17.15 19.40
N GLU A 117 34.16 -17.34 18.21
CA GLU A 117 34.90 -17.40 16.94
C GLU A 117 34.79 -16.07 16.17
N HIS A 118 35.83 -15.73 15.41
CA HIS A 118 35.79 -14.55 14.52
C HIS A 118 34.93 -14.87 13.29
N GLU A 119 33.69 -14.37 13.28
CA GLU A 119 32.68 -14.68 12.28
C GLU A 119 33.11 -14.32 10.85
N TYR A 120 33.85 -13.21 10.74
CA TYR A 120 34.32 -12.64 9.49
C TYR A 120 35.86 -12.59 9.43
N ARG A 121 36.54 -13.59 10.00
CA ARG A 121 38.01 -13.65 10.02
C ARG A 121 38.59 -13.42 8.62
N LEU A 122 39.62 -12.57 8.54
CA LEU A 122 40.41 -12.42 7.31
C LEU A 122 41.07 -13.76 6.97
N LEU A 123 40.71 -14.32 5.80
CA LEU A 123 41.35 -15.53 5.31
C LEU A 123 42.81 -15.23 4.93
N GLY A 124 43.68 -16.21 5.11
CA GLY A 124 45.07 -16.20 4.69
C GLY A 124 45.24 -16.13 3.17
N ASN A 125 46.43 -15.70 2.75
CA ASN A 125 46.73 -15.44 1.36
C ASN A 125 46.93 -16.73 0.54
N ALA A 126 45.82 -17.32 0.10
CA ALA A 126 45.77 -18.54 -0.69
C ALA A 126 44.86 -18.40 -1.94
N PRO A 127 45.02 -19.25 -2.98
CA PRO A 127 44.15 -19.24 -4.15
C PRO A 127 42.66 -19.39 -3.83
N ALA A 128 42.32 -20.15 -2.78
CA ALA A 128 40.94 -20.31 -2.31
C ALA A 128 40.32 -18.97 -1.86
N ARG A 129 41.07 -18.13 -1.13
CA ARG A 129 40.66 -16.77 -0.75
C ARG A 129 40.35 -15.92 -1.97
N GLN A 130 41.25 -15.91 -2.96
CA GLN A 130 41.08 -15.10 -4.17
C GLN A 130 39.82 -15.51 -4.95
N LYS A 131 39.58 -16.82 -5.09
CA LYS A 131 38.39 -17.36 -5.75
C LYS A 131 37.10 -16.97 -5.01
N ALA A 132 37.10 -17.07 -3.68
CA ALA A 132 35.96 -16.65 -2.87
C ALA A 132 35.70 -15.14 -3.00
N ASN A 133 36.74 -14.30 -2.90
CA ASN A 133 36.62 -12.86 -3.04
C ASN A 133 36.00 -12.48 -4.39
N LEU A 134 36.49 -13.07 -5.49
CA LEU A 134 35.95 -12.77 -6.82
C LEU A 134 34.45 -13.11 -6.94
N ARG A 135 34.03 -14.22 -6.32
CA ARG A 135 32.62 -14.64 -6.31
C ARG A 135 31.77 -13.71 -5.44
N ILE A 136 32.23 -13.42 -4.22
CA ILE A 136 31.52 -12.54 -3.27
C ILE A 136 31.43 -11.12 -3.84
N TYR A 137 32.50 -10.59 -4.42
CA TYR A 137 32.50 -9.29 -5.08
C TYR A 137 31.47 -9.19 -6.22
N ARG A 138 31.31 -10.25 -7.03
CA ARG A 138 30.28 -10.29 -8.07
C ARG A 138 28.86 -10.28 -7.48
N LEU A 139 28.63 -11.05 -6.42
CA LEU A 139 27.34 -11.05 -5.72
C LEU A 139 27.03 -9.69 -5.10
N LEU A 140 28.03 -9.04 -4.49
CA LEU A 140 27.91 -7.69 -3.93
C LEU A 140 27.65 -6.63 -5.02
N ASN A 141 28.23 -6.77 -6.21
CA ASN A 141 27.89 -5.88 -7.33
C ASN A 141 26.47 -6.14 -7.86
N GLN A 142 26.03 -7.41 -7.91
CA GLN A 142 24.66 -7.75 -8.30
C GLN A 142 23.64 -7.22 -7.29
N SER A 143 23.96 -7.19 -6.00
CA SER A 143 23.03 -6.71 -4.97
C SER A 143 22.77 -5.21 -5.03
N LYS A 144 23.64 -4.40 -5.66
CA LYS A 144 23.49 -2.93 -5.72
C LYS A 144 22.16 -2.50 -6.35
N GLN A 145 21.85 -3.01 -7.54
CA GLN A 145 20.58 -2.68 -8.20
C GLN A 145 19.38 -3.19 -7.39
N ILE A 146 19.50 -4.37 -6.78
CA ILE A 146 18.41 -4.95 -5.97
C ILE A 146 18.16 -4.10 -4.71
N VAL A 147 19.22 -3.55 -4.10
CA VAL A 147 19.11 -2.61 -2.98
C VAL A 147 18.42 -1.32 -3.43
N GLU A 148 18.84 -0.73 -4.56
CA GLU A 148 18.21 0.48 -5.10
C GLU A 148 16.72 0.24 -5.39
N ASP A 149 16.38 -0.86 -6.07
CA ASP A 149 15.01 -1.22 -6.39
C ASP A 149 14.19 -1.45 -5.10
N TYR A 150 14.78 -2.07 -4.09
CA TYR A 150 14.15 -2.31 -2.80
C TYR A 150 13.85 -0.98 -2.08
N GLU A 151 14.80 -0.07 -2.02
CA GLU A 151 14.64 1.23 -1.36
C GLU A 151 13.58 2.09 -2.07
N ILE A 152 13.50 2.03 -3.41
CA ILE A 152 12.42 2.66 -4.18
C ILE A 152 11.05 2.09 -3.77
N GLN A 153 10.93 0.77 -3.60
CA GLN A 153 9.66 0.19 -3.14
C GLN A 153 9.32 0.63 -1.71
N VAL A 154 10.30 0.68 -0.81
CA VAL A 154 10.09 1.15 0.58
C VAL A 154 9.64 2.61 0.63
N GLU A 155 10.28 3.49 -0.13
CA GLU A 155 9.87 4.89 -0.25
C GLU A 155 8.46 5.04 -0.86
N LEU A 156 8.12 4.19 -1.83
CA LEU A 156 6.79 4.17 -2.45
C LEU A 156 5.71 3.79 -1.43
N ILE A 157 5.97 2.81 -0.54
CA ILE A 157 5.05 2.44 0.55
C ILE A 157 4.77 3.65 1.45
N GLU A 158 5.81 4.35 1.90
CA GLU A 158 5.65 5.52 2.77
C GLU A 158 4.91 6.66 2.09
N THR A 159 5.29 6.97 0.85
CA THR A 159 4.63 8.00 0.04
C THR A 159 3.15 7.70 -0.15
N LYS A 160 2.81 6.45 -0.48
CA LYS A 160 1.43 6.04 -0.74
C LYS A 160 0.59 6.00 0.52
N ASN A 161 1.13 5.54 1.65
CA ASN A 161 0.41 5.62 2.93
C ASN A 161 0.08 7.07 3.33
N LYS A 162 1.02 8.00 3.15
CA LYS A 162 0.76 9.44 3.37
C LYS A 162 -0.29 9.99 2.38
N ALA A 163 -0.28 9.53 1.13
CA ALA A 163 -1.28 9.91 0.14
C ALA A 163 -2.68 9.42 0.53
N VAL A 164 -2.82 8.19 1.06
CA VAL A 164 -4.08 7.66 1.59
C VAL A 164 -4.64 8.57 2.69
N GLU A 165 -3.83 8.91 3.70
CA GLU A 165 -4.25 9.81 4.78
C GLU A 165 -4.69 11.18 4.27
N THR A 166 -3.93 11.72 3.31
CA THR A 166 -4.23 13.00 2.64
C THR A 166 -5.58 12.94 1.94
N LYS A 167 -5.80 11.90 1.12
CA LYS A 167 -7.02 11.74 0.31
C LYS A 167 -8.27 11.47 1.16
N ILE A 168 -8.14 10.71 2.24
CA ILE A 168 -9.22 10.54 3.23
C ILE A 168 -9.54 11.87 3.92
N THR A 169 -8.53 12.68 4.21
CA THR A 169 -8.73 14.03 4.79
C THR A 169 -9.44 14.97 3.81
N GLU A 170 -9.01 14.99 2.55
CA GLU A 170 -9.65 15.76 1.47
C GLU A 170 -11.09 15.31 1.21
N THR A 171 -11.40 14.03 1.40
CA THR A 171 -12.79 13.53 1.33
C THR A 171 -13.70 14.25 2.33
N ILE A 172 -13.21 14.52 3.55
CA ILE A 172 -14.02 15.16 4.60
C ILE A 172 -14.10 16.67 4.45
N PHE A 173 -13.01 17.32 4.04
CA PHE A 173 -12.90 18.78 4.06
C PHE A 173 -12.87 19.45 2.69
N GLY A 174 -12.79 18.66 1.62
CA GLY A 174 -12.70 19.13 0.24
C GLY A 174 -11.26 19.09 -0.30
N PRO A 175 -11.10 19.25 -1.64
CA PRO A 175 -9.81 19.17 -2.31
C PRO A 175 -8.77 20.13 -1.74
N GLY A 176 -7.57 19.63 -1.40
CA GLY A 176 -6.47 20.42 -0.84
C GLY A 176 -6.73 21.01 0.54
N LYS A 177 -7.75 20.54 1.27
CA LYS A 177 -8.11 21.04 2.62
C LYS A 177 -7.81 19.99 3.68
N THR A 178 -7.24 20.46 4.80
CA THR A 178 -6.96 19.66 5.99
C THR A 178 -7.94 19.93 7.14
N ALA A 179 -8.81 20.92 6.99
CA ALA A 179 -9.78 21.34 8.00
C ALA A 179 -11.02 21.93 7.36
N PHE A 180 -12.11 21.96 8.14
CA PHE A 180 -13.39 22.52 7.70
C PHE A 180 -13.26 24.01 7.36
N ASN A 181 -13.67 24.37 6.15
CA ASN A 181 -13.69 25.74 5.67
C ASN A 181 -15.06 26.38 5.89
N SER A 182 -15.25 27.08 7.00
CA SER A 182 -16.52 27.76 7.31
C SER A 182 -16.88 28.86 6.31
N GLY A 183 -15.91 29.35 5.52
CA GLY A 183 -16.13 30.30 4.43
C GLY A 183 -17.05 29.76 3.32
N GLU A 184 -17.19 28.45 3.18
CA GLU A 184 -18.15 27.82 2.24
C GLU A 184 -19.61 28.04 2.63
N PHE A 185 -19.85 28.53 3.83
CA PHE A 185 -21.16 28.92 4.35
C PHE A 185 -21.19 30.41 4.73
N ALA A 186 -20.24 31.22 4.25
CA ALA A 186 -20.34 32.68 4.31
C ALA A 186 -21.47 33.19 3.38
N GLU A 187 -21.67 34.51 3.30
CA GLU A 187 -22.78 35.18 2.58
C GLU A 187 -23.41 34.43 1.41
N SER A 188 -24.71 34.08 1.51
CA SER A 188 -25.50 33.34 0.51
C SER A 188 -24.98 31.94 0.11
N ALA A 189 -23.88 31.48 0.71
CA ALA A 189 -23.16 30.32 0.23
C ALA A 189 -23.81 28.99 0.58
N ARG A 190 -24.71 28.88 1.57
CA ARG A 190 -25.49 27.65 1.76
C ARG A 190 -26.28 27.30 0.49
N HIS A 191 -26.87 28.31 -0.16
CA HIS A 191 -27.61 28.12 -1.40
C HIS A 191 -26.77 27.40 -2.46
N ASN A 192 -25.50 27.81 -2.56
CA ASN A 192 -24.54 27.26 -3.51
C ASN A 192 -23.94 25.93 -3.06
N THR A 193 -23.69 25.78 -1.76
CA THR A 193 -23.05 24.61 -1.16
C THR A 193 -24.00 23.41 -1.03
N CYS A 194 -25.30 23.66 -0.91
CA CYS A 194 -26.32 22.59 -0.92
C CYS A 194 -26.99 22.40 -2.30
N GLY A 195 -26.82 23.33 -3.24
CA GLY A 195 -27.39 23.22 -4.59
C GLY A 195 -28.89 23.55 -4.62
N SER A 196 -29.24 24.75 -4.15
CA SER A 196 -30.62 25.22 -4.01
C SER A 196 -31.28 25.64 -5.33
N THR A 197 -30.60 25.51 -6.48
CA THR A 197 -31.20 25.66 -7.82
C THR A 197 -31.51 24.29 -8.43
N GLY A 198 -32.46 24.23 -9.37
CA GLY A 198 -32.80 22.98 -10.07
C GLY A 198 -31.68 22.43 -10.95
N ALA A 199 -30.67 23.26 -11.28
CA ALA A 199 -29.47 22.84 -12.01
C ALA A 199 -28.36 22.32 -11.07
N GLY A 200 -28.52 22.48 -9.76
CA GLY A 200 -27.43 22.34 -8.79
C GLY A 200 -26.53 23.57 -8.78
N HIS A 201 -25.30 23.41 -8.31
CA HIS A 201 -24.30 24.47 -8.29
C HIS A 201 -22.90 23.86 -8.24
N ALA A 202 -21.87 24.51 -8.79
CA ALA A 202 -20.51 23.96 -8.83
C ALA A 202 -19.96 23.64 -7.43
N ASN A 203 -20.31 24.46 -6.44
CA ASN A 203 -19.93 24.28 -5.03
C ASN A 203 -20.76 23.22 -4.27
N ALA A 204 -21.75 22.58 -4.90
CA ALA A 204 -22.65 21.67 -4.21
C ALA A 204 -21.88 20.46 -3.65
N GLY A 205 -21.90 20.31 -2.32
CA GLY A 205 -21.32 19.22 -1.55
C GLY A 205 -19.90 18.84 -1.97
N GLN A 206 -19.00 19.83 -2.07
CA GLN A 206 -17.58 19.64 -2.39
C GLN A 206 -16.83 18.78 -1.36
N SER A 207 -17.43 18.54 -0.18
CA SER A 207 -16.87 17.75 0.91
C SER A 207 -17.97 17.00 1.66
N VAL A 208 -17.61 15.92 2.38
CA VAL A 208 -18.55 15.22 3.26
C VAL A 208 -19.02 16.13 4.41
N ALA A 209 -18.17 17.02 4.93
CA ALA A 209 -18.57 17.97 5.96
C ALA A 209 -19.68 18.92 5.45
N ALA A 210 -19.54 19.44 4.23
CA ALA A 210 -20.58 20.27 3.62
C ALA A 210 -21.87 19.48 3.38
N ALA A 211 -21.77 18.25 2.87
CA ALA A 211 -22.94 17.39 2.65
C ALA A 211 -23.69 17.08 3.95
N LEU A 212 -22.96 16.74 5.02
CA LEU A 212 -23.51 16.54 6.36
C LEU A 212 -24.27 17.79 6.84
N ILE A 213 -23.70 18.99 6.70
CA ILE A 213 -24.40 20.22 7.10
C ILE A 213 -25.69 20.39 6.29
N CYS A 214 -25.66 20.19 4.97
CA CYS A 214 -26.81 20.37 4.10
C CYS A 214 -27.98 19.44 4.42
N ILE A 215 -27.72 18.16 4.75
CA ILE A 215 -28.77 17.19 5.09
C ILE A 215 -29.25 17.27 6.55
N ARG A 216 -28.54 18.03 7.40
CA ARG A 216 -28.79 18.12 8.86
C ARG A 216 -29.29 19.46 9.34
N THR A 217 -29.20 20.51 8.53
CA THR A 217 -29.54 21.86 8.96
C THR A 217 -30.68 22.41 8.12
N GLY A 218 -31.66 23.00 8.79
CA GLY A 218 -32.71 23.75 8.11
C GLY A 218 -32.24 25.17 7.77
N GLU A 219 -32.93 25.80 6.82
CA GLU A 219 -32.65 27.17 6.40
C GLU A 219 -33.56 28.20 7.06
N SER A 220 -34.87 28.14 6.79
CA SER A 220 -35.88 29.07 7.30
C SER A 220 -36.38 28.71 8.71
N GLY A 221 -35.85 27.62 9.27
CA GLY A 221 -36.07 27.17 10.65
C GLY A 221 -35.11 26.06 11.03
N ALA A 222 -35.13 25.68 12.30
CA ALA A 222 -34.40 24.52 12.80
C ALA A 222 -34.82 23.22 12.09
N ALA A 223 -33.86 22.32 11.86
CA ALA A 223 -34.17 20.95 11.44
C ALA A 223 -35.06 20.23 12.49
N GLN A 224 -35.92 19.32 12.05
CA GLN A 224 -37.00 18.71 12.84
C GLN A 224 -36.73 17.24 13.23
N GLN A 225 -35.45 16.86 13.41
CA GLN A 225 -34.99 15.50 13.75
C GLN A 225 -35.11 14.47 12.62
N GLU A 226 -35.04 14.90 11.36
CA GLU A 226 -35.18 14.03 10.18
C GLU A 226 -34.11 12.97 10.09
N CYS A 227 -33.12 12.99 10.97
CA CYS A 227 -31.83 12.43 10.67
C CYS A 227 -31.19 11.83 11.94
N GLU A 228 -31.55 12.34 13.12
CA GLU A 228 -31.32 11.80 14.47
C GLU A 228 -31.98 12.77 15.47
N ASP A 229 -32.41 12.28 16.63
CA ASP A 229 -32.89 13.10 17.73
C ASP A 229 -31.81 14.10 18.25
N GLY A 230 -32.28 15.29 18.64
CA GLY A 230 -31.46 16.38 19.21
C GLY A 230 -30.60 17.17 18.22
N LEU A 231 -30.57 16.79 16.93
CA LEU A 231 -29.83 17.51 15.89
C LEU A 231 -30.76 18.42 15.10
N THR A 232 -31.03 19.60 15.67
CA THR A 232 -32.01 20.60 15.20
C THR A 232 -31.35 21.89 14.70
N GLY A 233 -30.11 21.80 14.20
CA GLY A 233 -29.34 22.96 13.77
C GLY A 233 -29.99 23.76 12.62
N GLN A 234 -29.61 25.04 12.51
CA GLN A 234 -29.99 25.93 11.42
C GLN A 234 -28.75 26.57 10.81
N VAL A 235 -28.69 26.58 9.48
CA VAL A 235 -27.71 27.32 8.68
C VAL A 235 -28.53 27.96 7.58
N GLN A 236 -28.54 29.29 7.51
CA GLN A 236 -29.48 30.00 6.64
C GLN A 236 -28.92 30.19 5.21
N ASN A 237 -29.77 30.51 4.24
CA ASN A 237 -29.33 30.94 2.90
C ASN A 237 -28.97 32.43 2.85
N ALA A 238 -29.08 33.16 3.95
CA ALA A 238 -28.83 34.60 4.04
C ALA A 238 -27.80 34.93 5.13
N GLY A 239 -27.09 36.04 4.94
CA GLY A 239 -26.04 36.50 5.84
C GLY A 239 -24.83 35.57 5.89
N SER A 240 -23.84 35.93 6.71
CA SER A 240 -22.66 35.08 6.94
C SER A 240 -22.96 34.00 7.96
N GLN A 241 -23.01 32.74 7.54
CA GLN A 241 -23.39 31.59 8.37
C GLN A 241 -22.21 30.69 8.75
N GLY A 242 -20.97 31.13 8.54
CA GLY A 242 -19.78 30.33 8.85
C GLY A 242 -19.69 29.90 10.32
N GLY A 243 -20.11 30.77 11.25
CA GLY A 243 -20.18 30.45 12.68
C GLY A 243 -21.23 29.37 12.98
N ALA A 244 -22.45 29.53 12.43
CA ALA A 244 -23.52 28.54 12.57
C ALA A 244 -23.14 27.19 11.96
N ALA A 245 -22.50 27.20 10.78
CA ALA A 245 -22.00 26.00 10.12
C ALA A 245 -20.91 25.29 10.94
N THR A 246 -20.01 26.04 11.59
CA THR A 246 -18.99 25.48 12.49
C THR A 246 -19.63 24.78 13.69
N THR A 247 -20.60 25.42 14.34
CA THR A 247 -21.35 24.82 15.45
C THR A 247 -22.12 23.58 15.01
N ALA A 248 -22.84 23.66 13.88
CA ALA A 248 -23.58 22.53 13.33
C ALA A 248 -22.65 21.35 13.02
N LYS A 249 -21.50 21.61 12.37
CA LYS A 249 -20.47 20.59 12.10
C LYS A 249 -20.02 19.92 13.40
N GLY A 250 -19.74 20.70 14.45
CA GLY A 250 -19.35 20.18 15.77
C GLY A 250 -20.38 19.20 16.34
N ASN A 251 -21.65 19.60 16.35
CA ASN A 251 -22.74 18.76 16.84
C ASN A 251 -22.93 17.49 16.00
N ILE A 252 -22.84 17.61 14.68
CA ILE A 252 -22.95 16.49 13.74
C ILE A 252 -21.83 15.48 13.94
N VAL A 253 -20.57 15.92 13.99
CA VAL A 253 -19.45 14.98 14.14
C VAL A 253 -19.45 14.28 15.50
N ASN A 254 -19.95 14.96 16.55
CA ASN A 254 -20.12 14.32 17.86
C ASN A 254 -21.10 13.14 17.80
N LYS A 255 -22.16 13.26 16.98
CA LYS A 255 -23.09 12.15 16.73
C LYS A 255 -22.48 11.06 15.86
N CYS A 256 -21.75 11.41 14.81
CA CYS A 256 -21.03 10.41 14.01
C CYS A 256 -20.07 9.55 14.85
N LYS A 257 -19.40 10.16 15.83
CA LYS A 257 -18.47 9.47 16.75
C LYS A 257 -19.13 8.45 17.68
N LEU A 258 -20.45 8.47 17.84
CA LEU A 258 -21.19 7.46 18.58
C LEU A 258 -21.43 6.19 17.76
N GLN A 259 -21.26 6.26 16.44
CA GLN A 259 -21.42 5.11 15.56
C GLN A 259 -20.17 4.21 15.59
N PRO A 260 -20.31 2.90 15.31
CA PRO A 260 -19.17 2.01 15.19
C PRO A 260 -18.17 2.52 14.15
N LYS A 261 -16.90 2.58 14.55
CA LYS A 261 -15.78 2.92 13.67
C LYS A 261 -15.21 1.63 13.07
N PRO A 262 -14.73 1.66 11.82
CA PRO A 262 -13.92 0.55 11.31
C PRO A 262 -12.65 0.40 12.16
N ALA A 263 -12.19 -0.83 12.34
CA ALA A 263 -10.97 -1.10 13.11
C ALA A 263 -9.71 -0.58 12.39
N GLN A 264 -9.70 -0.67 11.06
CA GLN A 264 -8.61 -0.27 10.18
C GLN A 264 -9.15 0.30 8.87
N VAL A 265 -8.32 1.10 8.19
CA VAL A 265 -8.58 1.59 6.83
C VAL A 265 -8.06 0.57 5.83
N THR A 266 -8.97 -0.18 5.24
CA THR A 266 -8.70 -1.19 4.22
C THR A 266 -9.41 -0.85 2.91
N ASP A 267 -8.96 -1.44 1.80
CA ASP A 267 -9.66 -1.40 0.51
C ASP A 267 -11.15 -1.73 0.65
N ALA A 268 -11.47 -2.77 1.43
CA ALA A 268 -12.84 -3.23 1.63
C ALA A 268 -13.68 -2.18 2.38
N THR A 269 -13.14 -1.55 3.42
CA THR A 269 -13.85 -0.50 4.16
C THR A 269 -14.08 0.74 3.31
N ILE A 270 -13.11 1.13 2.48
CA ILE A 270 -13.25 2.28 1.58
C ILE A 270 -14.28 1.96 0.48
N ALA A 271 -14.18 0.80 -0.16
CA ALA A 271 -15.10 0.37 -1.21
C ALA A 271 -16.54 0.25 -0.70
N ALA A 272 -16.74 -0.29 0.51
CA ALA A 272 -18.06 -0.37 1.14
C ALA A 272 -18.66 1.03 1.38
N ALA A 273 -17.86 2.00 1.80
CA ALA A 273 -18.31 3.37 1.97
C ALA A 273 -18.70 4.04 0.64
N ILE A 274 -17.87 3.89 -0.40
CA ILE A 274 -18.16 4.39 -1.75
C ILE A 274 -19.48 3.79 -2.27
N ALA A 275 -19.62 2.46 -2.22
CA ALA A 275 -20.82 1.77 -2.69
C ALA A 275 -22.08 2.21 -1.92
N SER A 276 -21.96 2.35 -0.59
CA SER A 276 -23.07 2.78 0.26
C SER A 276 -23.52 4.21 -0.04
N VAL A 277 -22.58 5.13 -0.30
CA VAL A 277 -22.93 6.50 -0.72
C VAL A 277 -23.61 6.49 -2.07
N THR A 278 -23.00 5.87 -3.07
CA THR A 278 -23.51 5.88 -4.44
C THR A 278 -24.91 5.29 -4.53
N ALA A 279 -25.19 4.22 -3.76
CA ALA A 279 -26.51 3.60 -3.69
C ALA A 279 -27.60 4.49 -3.06
N ARG A 280 -27.22 5.55 -2.34
CA ARG A 280 -28.15 6.46 -1.65
C ARG A 280 -28.45 7.73 -2.45
N ILE A 281 -27.61 8.09 -3.41
CA ILE A 281 -27.85 9.23 -4.29
C ILE A 281 -29.14 8.99 -5.09
N GLY A 282 -30.07 9.94 -5.01
CA GLY A 282 -31.39 9.91 -5.63
C GLY A 282 -32.45 9.14 -4.85
N GLN A 283 -32.08 8.35 -3.84
CA GLN A 283 -32.97 7.37 -3.21
C GLN A 283 -34.13 8.00 -2.41
N LEU A 284 -33.90 9.16 -1.79
CA LEU A 284 -34.90 9.88 -1.00
C LEU A 284 -35.59 11.02 -1.77
N ASN A 285 -35.37 11.10 -3.09
CA ASN A 285 -36.07 12.05 -3.91
C ASN A 285 -37.47 11.55 -4.26
N THR A 286 -38.48 12.34 -3.93
CA THR A 286 -39.90 12.02 -4.18
C THR A 286 -40.56 13.01 -5.14
N ASP A 287 -39.78 13.84 -5.83
CA ASP A 287 -40.28 14.74 -6.87
C ASP A 287 -40.97 13.93 -7.98
N SER A 288 -42.16 14.37 -8.36
CA SER A 288 -42.93 13.83 -9.49
C SER A 288 -42.22 13.95 -10.84
N THR A 289 -41.15 14.75 -10.94
CA THR A 289 -40.39 14.99 -12.18
C THR A 289 -39.01 14.33 -12.16
N ALA A 290 -38.79 13.36 -13.06
CA ALA A 290 -37.57 12.54 -13.12
C ALA A 290 -36.30 13.30 -13.57
N ALA A 291 -36.41 14.54 -14.03
CA ALA A 291 -35.33 15.25 -14.72
C ALA A 291 -34.15 15.65 -13.80
N ASN A 292 -34.41 15.90 -12.51
CA ASN A 292 -33.42 16.49 -11.60
C ASN A 292 -33.21 15.68 -10.32
N GLY A 293 -34.20 14.89 -9.91
CA GLY A 293 -34.22 14.30 -8.58
C GLY A 293 -33.25 13.15 -8.35
N LYS A 294 -32.81 12.46 -9.41
CA LYS A 294 -31.92 11.30 -9.29
C LYS A 294 -30.50 11.62 -8.81
N PHE A 295 -30.11 12.90 -8.75
CA PHE A 295 -28.77 13.34 -8.35
C PHE A 295 -28.75 14.00 -6.96
N THR A 296 -29.77 13.80 -6.13
CA THR A 296 -29.83 14.42 -4.80
C THR A 296 -29.48 13.43 -3.70
N LEU A 297 -28.62 13.81 -2.75
CA LEU A 297 -28.43 13.06 -1.50
C LEU A 297 -29.21 13.74 -0.38
N GLY A 298 -29.96 13.00 0.43
CA GLY A 298 -30.90 13.53 1.40
C GLY A 298 -32.30 13.75 0.82
N LYS A 299 -33.23 14.02 1.73
CA LYS A 299 -34.66 14.15 1.46
C LYS A 299 -34.96 15.42 0.67
N THR A 300 -35.69 15.23 -0.43
CA THR A 300 -36.36 16.32 -1.11
C THR A 300 -37.62 15.85 -1.83
N THR A 301 -38.60 16.73 -1.91
CA THR A 301 -39.80 16.57 -2.73
C THR A 301 -39.74 17.43 -3.99
N ALA A 302 -38.57 17.99 -4.31
CA ALA A 302 -38.37 18.96 -5.37
C ALA A 302 -37.00 18.78 -6.05
N THR A 303 -36.81 19.54 -7.13
CA THR A 303 -35.53 19.62 -7.84
C THR A 303 -34.48 20.50 -7.14
N THR A 304 -34.82 21.14 -6.02
CA THR A 304 -33.96 22.07 -5.27
C THR A 304 -33.65 21.57 -3.87
N CYS A 305 -32.46 21.91 -3.35
CA CYS A 305 -32.01 21.62 -1.99
C CYS A 305 -31.86 22.89 -1.15
N ASP A 306 -32.96 23.64 -1.00
CA ASP A 306 -32.98 24.95 -0.33
C ASP A 306 -32.86 24.90 1.20
N GLY A 307 -32.99 23.72 1.81
CA GLY A 307 -32.94 23.55 3.26
C GLY A 307 -34.26 23.78 3.97
N THR A 308 -35.40 23.85 3.27
CA THR A 308 -36.72 23.89 3.92
C THR A 308 -36.83 22.74 4.92
N ALA A 309 -37.04 23.10 6.18
CA ALA A 309 -37.07 22.13 7.28
C ALA A 309 -38.12 21.03 7.01
N GLY A 310 -37.78 19.78 7.33
CA GLY A 310 -38.64 18.61 7.15
C GLY A 310 -38.77 18.10 5.71
N THR A 311 -38.38 18.88 4.68
CA THR A 311 -38.78 18.59 3.29
C THR A 311 -37.69 18.72 2.24
N LYS A 312 -36.64 19.53 2.43
CA LYS A 312 -35.60 19.79 1.42
C LYS A 312 -34.18 19.87 2.00
N GLN A 313 -33.89 19.05 3.01
CA GLN A 313 -32.55 18.90 3.58
C GLN A 313 -31.77 17.86 2.78
N CYS A 314 -31.18 18.33 1.69
CA CYS A 314 -30.45 17.53 0.72
C CYS A 314 -29.24 18.28 0.16
N VAL A 315 -28.47 17.60 -0.69
CA VAL A 315 -27.48 18.18 -1.59
C VAL A 315 -27.87 17.86 -3.02
N ASN A 316 -27.87 18.84 -3.92
CA ASN A 316 -28.13 18.63 -5.34
C ASN A 316 -26.83 18.51 -6.15
N TYR A 317 -26.47 17.30 -6.54
CA TYR A 317 -25.27 17.00 -7.32
C TYR A 317 -25.47 17.00 -8.83
N LYS A 318 -26.57 17.56 -9.35
CA LYS A 318 -26.86 17.53 -10.78
C LYS A 318 -25.74 18.16 -11.62
N MET A 319 -25.10 19.22 -11.17
CA MET A 319 -24.01 19.86 -11.92
C MET A 319 -22.74 18.97 -11.97
N GLN A 320 -22.53 18.16 -10.94
CA GLN A 320 -21.39 17.26 -10.82
C GLN A 320 -21.61 15.93 -11.54
N LEU A 321 -22.81 15.37 -11.45
CA LEU A 321 -23.14 14.01 -11.90
C LEU A 321 -24.05 13.96 -13.14
N GLY A 322 -24.59 15.10 -13.58
CA GLY A 322 -25.52 15.19 -14.69
C GLY A 322 -24.88 15.10 -16.07
N THR A 323 -23.55 15.12 -16.15
CA THR A 323 -22.78 14.99 -17.39
C THR A 323 -22.22 13.57 -17.54
N ASN A 324 -21.96 13.15 -18.78
CA ASN A 324 -21.28 11.89 -19.04
C ASN A 324 -19.89 11.92 -18.40
N GLY A 325 -19.61 10.98 -17.49
CA GLY A 325 -18.35 10.95 -16.74
C GLY A 325 -18.26 11.95 -15.59
N GLY A 326 -19.38 12.55 -15.18
CA GLY A 326 -19.43 13.44 -14.02
C GLY A 326 -19.05 12.72 -12.72
N THR A 327 -18.33 13.40 -11.83
CA THR A 327 -17.78 12.86 -10.59
C THR A 327 -18.03 13.79 -9.40
N LEU A 328 -18.07 13.22 -8.18
CA LEU A 328 -18.02 13.99 -6.94
C LEU A 328 -16.58 14.13 -6.46
N PRO A 329 -16.03 15.33 -6.29
CA PRO A 329 -14.62 15.51 -5.93
C PRO A 329 -14.18 14.75 -4.67
N TRP A 330 -15.01 14.73 -3.62
CA TRP A 330 -14.71 13.99 -2.40
C TRP A 330 -14.84 12.48 -2.57
N LEU A 331 -15.73 11.99 -3.45
CA LEU A 331 -15.82 10.56 -3.74
C LEU A 331 -14.61 10.10 -4.57
N THR A 332 -14.18 10.92 -5.54
CA THR A 332 -12.95 10.68 -6.30
C THR A 332 -11.71 10.70 -5.41
N ALA A 333 -11.65 11.56 -4.40
CA ALA A 333 -10.59 11.51 -3.39
C ALA A 333 -10.59 10.18 -2.64
N LEU A 334 -11.76 9.69 -2.23
CA LEU A 334 -11.90 8.41 -1.55
C LEU A 334 -11.54 7.21 -2.45
N GLU A 335 -11.88 7.27 -3.74
CA GLU A 335 -11.46 6.28 -4.76
C GLU A 335 -9.93 6.29 -4.94
N GLN A 336 -9.32 7.47 -5.02
CA GLN A 336 -7.86 7.61 -5.10
C GLN A 336 -7.18 7.06 -3.85
N ALA A 337 -7.76 7.25 -2.66
CA ALA A 337 -7.24 6.64 -1.43
C ALA A 337 -7.25 5.10 -1.51
N ALA A 338 -8.30 4.49 -2.07
CA ALA A 338 -8.32 3.03 -2.29
C ALA A 338 -7.23 2.60 -3.30
N GLN A 339 -7.01 3.38 -4.34
CA GLN A 339 -5.97 3.09 -5.34
C GLN A 339 -4.55 3.22 -4.75
N ASP A 340 -4.28 4.28 -3.98
CA ASP A 340 -2.98 4.46 -3.32
C ASP A 340 -2.70 3.34 -2.31
N LEU A 341 -3.73 2.85 -1.61
CA LEU A 341 -3.59 1.71 -0.69
C LEU A 341 -3.20 0.41 -1.42
N LYS A 342 -3.79 0.15 -2.60
CA LYS A 342 -3.40 -0.99 -3.45
C LYS A 342 -1.96 -0.87 -3.94
N GLU A 343 -1.54 0.33 -4.32
CA GLU A 343 -0.18 0.59 -4.76
C GLU A 343 0.82 0.38 -3.62
N ALA A 344 0.51 0.82 -2.41
CA ALA A 344 1.32 0.53 -1.22
C ALA A 344 1.43 -0.98 -0.94
N GLN A 345 0.32 -1.72 -1.04
CA GLN A 345 0.31 -3.18 -0.87
C GLN A 345 1.16 -3.89 -1.94
N SER A 346 1.06 -3.46 -3.20
CA SER A 346 1.86 -4.01 -4.29
C SER A 346 3.36 -3.71 -4.09
N ALA A 347 3.69 -2.49 -3.65
CA ALA A 347 5.07 -2.11 -3.36
C ALA A 347 5.65 -2.93 -2.20
N ALA A 348 4.86 -3.18 -1.15
CA ALA A 348 5.25 -4.05 -0.04
C ALA A 348 5.54 -5.49 -0.49
N PHE A 349 4.69 -6.06 -1.35
CA PHE A 349 4.92 -7.39 -1.91
C PHE A 349 6.24 -7.45 -2.70
N ASN A 350 6.51 -6.43 -3.54
CA ASN A 350 7.74 -6.33 -4.31
C ASN A 350 8.97 -6.16 -3.39
N ALA A 351 8.89 -5.31 -2.38
CA ALA A 351 9.96 -5.10 -1.40
C ALA A 351 10.32 -6.41 -0.67
N VAL A 352 9.34 -7.21 -0.27
CA VAL A 352 9.57 -8.53 0.35
C VAL A 352 10.29 -9.48 -0.62
N ALA A 353 9.89 -9.51 -1.90
CA ALA A 353 10.55 -10.35 -2.90
C ALA A 353 12.02 -9.93 -3.15
N LEU A 354 12.28 -8.63 -3.21
CA LEU A 354 13.64 -8.08 -3.36
C LEU A 354 14.49 -8.37 -2.11
N LYS A 355 13.94 -8.18 -0.91
CA LYS A 355 14.59 -8.57 0.36
C LYS A 355 14.99 -10.04 0.35
N ASN A 356 14.11 -10.95 -0.03
CA ASN A 356 14.42 -12.37 -0.10
C ASN A 356 15.53 -12.67 -1.12
N SER A 357 15.58 -11.93 -2.23
CA SER A 357 16.66 -12.05 -3.21
C SER A 357 18.01 -11.62 -2.63
N LEU A 358 18.05 -10.52 -1.86
CA LEU A 358 19.26 -10.07 -1.16
C LEU A 358 19.74 -11.10 -0.12
N LEU A 359 18.81 -11.67 0.67
CA LEU A 359 19.13 -12.72 1.64
C LEU A 359 19.70 -13.97 0.98
N GLU A 360 19.23 -14.34 -0.21
CA GLU A 360 19.78 -15.45 -0.97
C GLU A 360 21.20 -15.14 -1.48
N LEU A 361 21.47 -13.91 -1.93
CA LEU A 361 22.84 -13.51 -2.28
C LEU A 361 23.77 -13.57 -1.06
N ASN A 362 23.31 -13.15 0.13
CA ASN A 362 24.06 -13.29 1.39
C ASN A 362 24.40 -14.76 1.66
N ARG A 363 23.43 -15.67 1.53
CA ARG A 363 23.64 -17.11 1.71
C ARG A 363 24.68 -17.66 0.73
N GLN A 364 24.63 -17.25 -0.53
CA GLN A 364 25.63 -17.64 -1.54
C GLN A 364 27.02 -17.10 -1.23
N GLY A 365 27.12 -15.87 -0.75
CA GLY A 365 28.37 -15.27 -0.29
C GLY A 365 28.96 -16.05 0.88
N ARG A 366 28.14 -16.35 1.90
CA ARG A 366 28.56 -17.12 3.08
C ARG A 366 29.05 -18.50 2.70
N ASN A 367 28.36 -19.20 1.79
CA ASN A 367 28.81 -20.50 1.28
C ASN A 367 30.16 -20.42 0.57
N ALA A 368 30.41 -19.37 -0.21
CA ALA A 368 31.70 -19.17 -0.87
C ALA A 368 32.83 -18.93 0.13
N TYR A 369 32.57 -18.14 1.17
CA TYR A 369 33.50 -17.91 2.28
C TYR A 369 33.78 -19.21 3.05
N MET A 370 32.76 -19.95 3.45
CA MET A 370 32.91 -21.21 4.20
C MET A 370 33.70 -22.25 3.41
N SER A 371 33.47 -22.36 2.09
CA SER A 371 34.26 -23.24 1.22
C SER A 371 35.73 -22.86 1.21
N ALA A 372 36.05 -21.57 1.11
CA ALA A 372 37.46 -21.12 1.11
C ALA A 372 38.11 -21.27 2.49
N SER A 373 37.37 -21.05 3.58
CA SER A 373 37.83 -21.31 4.94
C SER A 373 38.17 -22.79 5.16
N PHE A 374 37.34 -23.69 4.63
CA PHE A 374 37.60 -25.14 4.67
C PHE A 374 38.85 -25.52 3.85
N ASP A 375 38.99 -24.98 2.64
CA ASP A 375 40.15 -25.23 1.77
C ASP A 375 41.46 -24.70 2.39
N GLU A 376 41.41 -23.58 3.14
CA GLU A 376 42.54 -23.06 3.89
C GLU A 376 42.94 -23.98 5.05
N ALA A 377 41.96 -24.52 5.79
CA ALA A 377 42.22 -25.46 6.87
C ALA A 377 42.71 -26.83 6.36
N ASN A 378 42.38 -27.18 5.11
CA ASN A 378 42.70 -28.46 4.48
C ASN A 378 43.39 -28.24 3.12
N PRO A 379 44.61 -27.66 3.10
CA PRO A 379 45.28 -27.35 1.86
C PRO A 379 45.52 -28.64 1.06
N GLN A 380 44.95 -28.71 -0.14
CA GLN A 380 45.20 -29.81 -1.07
C GLN A 380 46.71 -29.84 -1.36
N VAL A 381 47.39 -30.90 -0.94
CA VAL A 381 48.78 -31.14 -1.34
C VAL A 381 48.77 -31.43 -2.83
N LEU A 382 49.02 -30.40 -3.66
CA LEU A 382 49.44 -30.62 -5.02
C LEU A 382 50.78 -31.34 -4.95
N THR A 383 50.76 -32.68 -5.06
CA THR A 383 51.97 -33.44 -5.33
C THR A 383 52.50 -32.97 -6.68
N ALA A 384 53.49 -32.08 -6.62
CA ALA A 384 54.32 -31.74 -7.76
C ALA A 384 54.92 -33.05 -8.27
N THR A 385 54.38 -33.57 -9.36
CA THR A 385 55.06 -34.63 -10.11
C THR A 385 56.13 -33.95 -10.97
N THR A 386 57.17 -33.40 -10.34
CA THR A 386 58.41 -33.07 -11.01
C THR A 386 59.21 -34.36 -11.16
N ASN A 387 58.91 -35.11 -12.22
CA ASN A 387 59.87 -36.04 -12.81
C ASN A 387 60.54 -35.34 -13.98
N LEU A 388 61.74 -34.81 -13.75
CA LEU A 388 62.75 -34.61 -14.78
C LEU A 388 64.05 -35.19 -14.24
N GLY A 389 64.43 -36.36 -14.76
CA GLY A 389 65.66 -37.07 -14.39
C GLY A 389 65.60 -38.59 -14.61
N GLU A 390 65.37 -39.00 -15.85
CA GLU A 390 65.88 -40.23 -16.50
C GLU A 390 66.13 -41.50 -15.67
N THR A 391 65.22 -42.47 -15.76
CA THR A 391 65.39 -43.74 -16.53
C THR A 391 64.29 -44.73 -16.12
N GLY A 392 63.66 -45.38 -17.10
CA GLY A 392 62.85 -46.58 -16.87
C GLY A 392 61.35 -46.47 -17.16
N THR A 393 60.97 -46.87 -18.38
CA THR A 393 59.72 -47.58 -18.73
C THR A 393 58.39 -47.07 -18.18
N ARG A 394 57.68 -46.35 -19.07
CA ARG A 394 56.26 -45.99 -19.03
C ARG A 394 55.37 -47.24 -18.89
N ASN A 395 54.75 -47.43 -17.72
CA ASN A 395 53.58 -48.31 -17.57
C ASN A 395 52.32 -47.46 -17.38
N GLN A 396 51.62 -47.22 -18.50
CA GLN A 396 50.19 -46.91 -18.49
C GLN A 396 49.47 -48.16 -17.95
N GLY A 397 48.82 -48.06 -16.79
CA GLY A 397 48.40 -49.26 -16.08
C GLY A 397 47.29 -49.07 -15.06
N SER A 398 46.16 -48.46 -15.44
CA SER A 398 44.91 -48.67 -14.70
C SER A 398 43.65 -48.60 -15.57
N ASP A 399 43.60 -47.77 -16.61
CA ASP A 399 42.36 -47.62 -17.41
C ASP A 399 42.31 -48.46 -18.70
N GLN A 400 43.45 -48.95 -19.19
CA GLN A 400 43.47 -49.90 -20.33
C GLN A 400 43.16 -51.34 -19.93
N LYS A 401 43.40 -51.74 -18.68
CA LYS A 401 43.15 -53.12 -18.21
C LYS A 401 41.65 -53.45 -18.11
N GLN A 402 40.78 -52.46 -17.88
CA GLN A 402 39.33 -52.68 -17.81
C GLN A 402 38.67 -52.60 -19.20
N ALA A 403 39.22 -51.82 -20.13
CA ALA A 403 38.78 -51.78 -21.53
C ALA A 403 39.18 -53.05 -22.31
N GLN A 404 40.43 -53.55 -22.17
CA GLN A 404 40.88 -54.78 -22.86
C GLN A 404 40.25 -56.06 -22.32
N LYS A 405 39.88 -56.13 -21.03
CA LYS A 405 39.19 -57.30 -20.46
C LYS A 405 37.77 -57.44 -21.04
N THR A 406 37.08 -56.32 -21.24
CA THR A 406 35.73 -56.28 -21.81
C THR A 406 35.74 -56.57 -23.33
N GLU A 407 36.78 -56.11 -24.05
CA GLU A 407 36.94 -56.38 -25.49
C GLU A 407 37.31 -57.84 -25.80
N LYS A 408 38.17 -58.48 -24.97
CA LYS A 408 38.43 -59.94 -25.06
C LYS A 408 37.18 -60.77 -24.76
N GLU A 409 36.32 -60.32 -23.86
CA GLU A 409 35.05 -61.00 -23.54
C GLU A 409 33.99 -60.85 -24.66
N CYS A 410 33.95 -59.73 -25.39
CA CYS A 410 33.10 -59.58 -26.59
C CYS A 410 33.62 -60.44 -27.76
N ASN A 411 34.94 -60.56 -27.95
CA ASN A 411 35.52 -61.33 -29.07
C ASN A 411 35.56 -62.86 -28.82
N ALA A 412 35.53 -63.32 -27.57
CA ALA A 412 35.54 -64.76 -27.25
C ALA A 412 34.16 -65.45 -27.33
N LYS A 413 33.05 -64.69 -27.42
CA LYS A 413 31.68 -65.25 -27.47
C LYS A 413 30.95 -65.12 -28.81
N GLU A 414 31.63 -64.63 -29.86
CA GLU A 414 31.09 -64.62 -31.24
C GLU A 414 30.95 -66.03 -31.87
N LYS A 415 31.33 -67.10 -31.15
CA LYS A 415 31.13 -68.50 -31.58
C LYS A 415 30.05 -69.25 -30.78
N ASP A 416 29.30 -68.60 -29.90
CA ASP A 416 28.20 -69.23 -29.16
C ASP A 416 26.87 -68.49 -29.37
N SER A 417 25.86 -69.20 -29.85
CA SER A 417 24.59 -68.64 -30.32
C SER A 417 23.59 -68.31 -29.20
N ARG A 418 24.06 -68.09 -27.96
CA ARG A 418 23.21 -67.72 -26.81
C ARG A 418 23.82 -66.61 -25.95
N MET A 419 23.95 -65.40 -26.52
CA MET A 419 24.25 -64.19 -25.72
C MET A 419 22.96 -63.56 -25.13
N PRO A 420 22.96 -63.12 -23.86
CA PRO A 420 21.89 -62.30 -23.28
C PRO A 420 21.76 -60.94 -23.97
N LYS A 421 20.52 -60.45 -24.20
CA LYS A 421 20.25 -59.17 -24.90
C LYS A 421 20.94 -57.95 -24.28
N THR A 422 21.14 -57.93 -22.97
CA THR A 422 21.82 -56.85 -22.24
C THR A 422 23.30 -56.74 -22.61
N MET A 423 23.98 -57.86 -22.82
CA MET A 423 25.40 -57.90 -23.19
C MET A 423 25.63 -57.49 -24.65
N HIS A 424 24.64 -57.73 -25.53
CA HIS A 424 24.69 -57.34 -26.94
C HIS A 424 24.60 -55.81 -27.15
N MET A 425 23.81 -55.13 -26.31
CA MET A 425 23.74 -53.65 -26.33
C MET A 425 25.04 -53.00 -25.86
N GLU A 426 25.74 -53.62 -24.91
CA GLU A 426 26.97 -53.06 -24.33
C GLU A 426 28.17 -53.19 -25.28
N CYS A 427 28.29 -54.31 -26.02
CA CYS A 427 29.30 -54.45 -27.08
C CYS A 427 29.01 -53.52 -28.28
N ARG A 428 27.74 -53.21 -28.61
CA ARG A 428 27.38 -52.25 -29.68
C ARG A 428 27.70 -50.80 -29.35
N ARG A 429 27.68 -50.43 -28.06
CA ARG A 429 27.88 -49.06 -27.60
C ARG A 429 29.36 -48.65 -27.55
N LYS A 430 30.27 -49.63 -27.68
CA LYS A 430 31.73 -49.46 -27.60
C LYS A 430 32.47 -49.76 -28.92
N ARG A 431 31.78 -50.22 -29.96
CA ARG A 431 32.23 -50.09 -31.37
C ARG A 431 31.76 -48.74 -31.88
#